data_AF-A0A150J392-F1
#
_entry.id   AF-A0A150J392-F1
#
_cell.length_a   1.000
_cell.length_b   1.000
_cell.length_c   1.000
_cell.angle_alpha   90.00
_cell.angle_beta   90.00
_cell.angle_gamma   90.00
#
_symmetry.space_group_name_H-M   'P 1'
#
loop_
_entity.id
_entity.type
_entity.pdbx_description
1 polymer ?
#
loop_
_entity_poly.entity_id
_entity_poly.type
_entity_poly.pdbx_seq_one_letter_code
_entity_poly.pdbx_strand_id
1 'polypeptide(L)'
;MIKVVWNIGGITPSKVTRASYDLNKKQFTLVCIANKEDLNGSDPRTEINRFIEIASDGITNEEIINGGTDLQVGEGGGIIPITDGFKWWEGALNIPKFKEDQWSNLQIEYQLVLDIVISKGGGSFTYLPLWTNYWNMVYYQYTDHDLSNLNNVMAGIELGEITLYETREVQKVNIWGSANKLPSYLEVNGERQYWKKSSSGMGGELQGMELLEFNLDTPSEEVFIKSSENILGNTSGCKPQYIQVEYL
;
A
#
# COMPACT_ATOMS: atom_id res chain seq x y z
N MET A 1 10.46 -4.37 14.16
CA MET A 1 9.74 -4.95 13.01
C MET A 1 8.27 -4.73 13.26
N ILE A 2 7.60 -3.87 12.48
CA ILE A 2 6.18 -3.61 12.69
C ILE A 2 5.41 -4.82 12.15
N LYS A 3 4.59 -5.44 13.01
CA LYS A 3 3.74 -6.56 12.62
C LYS A 3 2.53 -5.99 11.87
N VAL A 4 2.41 -6.30 10.59
CA VAL A 4 1.21 -5.99 9.79
C VAL A 4 0.07 -6.87 10.31
N VAL A 5 -1.08 -6.26 10.64
CA VAL A 5 -2.23 -6.97 11.23
C VAL A 5 -3.40 -6.86 10.27
N TRP A 6 -3.70 -7.96 9.58
CA TRP A 6 -4.82 -8.03 8.66
C TRP A 6 -6.16 -8.15 9.41
N ASN A 7 -7.17 -7.45 8.91
CA ASN A 7 -8.55 -7.60 9.31
C ASN A 7 -9.43 -7.63 8.06
N ILE A 8 -10.29 -8.64 7.96
CA ILE A 8 -11.10 -8.96 6.78
C ILE A 8 -12.51 -9.19 7.29
N GLY A 9 -13.41 -8.24 7.03
CA GLY A 9 -14.79 -8.30 7.52
C GLY A 9 -14.91 -8.38 9.04
N GLY A 10 -13.96 -7.80 9.79
CA GLY A 10 -13.92 -7.90 11.25
C GLY A 10 -13.15 -9.12 11.79
N ILE A 11 -12.62 -9.99 10.93
CA ILE A 11 -11.90 -11.22 11.30
C ILE A 11 -10.41 -11.04 11.04
N THR A 12 -9.58 -11.34 12.04
CA THR A 12 -8.12 -11.26 11.93
C THR A 12 -7.55 -12.67 11.83
N PRO A 13 -6.81 -13.02 10.75
CA PRO A 13 -6.07 -14.26 10.70
C PRO A 13 -5.04 -14.29 11.82
N SER A 14 -4.92 -15.41 12.53
CA SER A 14 -3.92 -15.60 13.60
C SER A 14 -2.49 -15.35 13.10
N LYS A 15 -2.18 -15.86 11.90
CA LYS A 15 -0.86 -15.70 11.28
C LYS A 15 -0.94 -15.61 9.76
N VAL A 16 -0.50 -14.48 9.23
CA VAL A 16 -0.24 -14.28 7.80
C VAL A 16 1.26 -14.47 7.58
N THR A 17 1.65 -15.44 6.76
CA THR A 17 3.07 -15.70 6.43
C THR A 17 3.52 -14.97 5.18
N ARG A 18 2.60 -14.71 4.25
CA ARG A 18 2.85 -13.96 3.02
C ARG A 18 1.59 -13.26 2.56
N ALA A 19 1.75 -12.04 2.06
CA ALA A 19 0.70 -11.30 1.36
C ALA A 19 1.25 -10.86 0.00
N SER A 20 0.44 -10.99 -1.05
CA SER A 20 0.76 -10.50 -2.39
C SER A 20 -0.46 -9.84 -3.01
N TYR A 21 -0.23 -8.85 -3.88
CA TYR A 21 -1.28 -8.17 -4.62
C TYR A 21 -1.05 -8.37 -6.13
N ASP A 22 -2.08 -8.85 -6.83
CA ASP A 22 -2.12 -8.92 -8.30
C ASP A 22 -2.87 -7.69 -8.82
N LEU A 23 -2.15 -6.78 -9.47
CA LEU A 23 -2.72 -5.54 -9.99
C LEU A 23 -3.71 -5.78 -11.14
N ASN A 24 -3.47 -6.78 -11.97
CA ASN A 24 -4.32 -7.06 -13.14
C ASN A 24 -5.65 -7.68 -12.71
N LYS A 25 -5.61 -8.55 -11.69
CA LYS A 25 -6.81 -9.15 -11.11
C LYS A 25 -7.44 -8.33 -10.00
N LYS A 26 -6.74 -7.29 -9.53
CA LYS A 26 -7.16 -6.40 -8.44
C LYS A 26 -7.49 -7.23 -7.20
N GLN A 27 -6.52 -8.09 -6.84
CA GLN A 27 -6.74 -9.17 -5.89
C GLN A 27 -5.57 -9.30 -4.92
N PHE A 28 -5.87 -9.37 -3.62
CA PHE A 28 -4.90 -9.83 -2.63
C PHE A 28 -4.95 -11.34 -2.49
N THR A 29 -3.80 -11.97 -2.34
CA THR A 29 -3.66 -13.35 -1.87
C THR A 29 -2.86 -13.35 -0.59
N LEU A 30 -3.47 -13.81 0.49
CA LEU A 30 -2.83 -14.02 1.78
C LEU A 30 -2.60 -15.51 1.98
N VAL A 31 -1.36 -15.89 2.27
CA VAL A 31 -1.02 -17.22 2.76
C VAL A 31 -1.02 -17.14 4.28
N CYS A 32 -1.86 -17.96 4.90
CA CYS A 32 -2.13 -17.94 6.32
C CYS A 32 -1.84 -19.32 6.93
N ILE A 33 -1.53 -19.33 8.22
CA ILE A 33 -1.42 -20.56 9.01
C ILE A 33 -2.35 -20.42 10.21
N ALA A 34 -3.38 -21.25 10.27
CA ALA A 34 -4.16 -21.45 11.48
C ALA A 34 -3.42 -22.51 12.29
N ASN A 35 -2.84 -22.15 13.43
CA ASN A 35 -2.24 -23.13 14.33
C ASN A 35 -2.96 -23.15 15.67
N LYS A 36 -3.00 -24.33 16.27
CA LYS A 36 -3.73 -24.59 17.50
C LYS A 36 -3.22 -23.78 18.69
N GLU A 37 -1.93 -23.47 18.71
CA GLU A 37 -1.30 -22.70 19.79
C GLU A 37 -1.76 -21.23 19.77
N ASP A 38 -1.69 -20.58 18.62
CA ASP A 38 -2.16 -19.21 18.39
C ASP A 38 -3.69 -19.09 18.57
N LEU A 39 -4.41 -20.21 18.48
CA LEU A 39 -5.86 -20.31 18.69
C LEU A 39 -6.25 -20.82 20.09
N ASN A 40 -5.34 -20.75 21.07
CA ASN A 40 -5.58 -21.15 22.47
C ASN A 40 -6.13 -22.58 22.62
N GLY A 41 -5.62 -23.52 21.81
CA GLY A 41 -6.03 -24.92 21.84
C GLY A 41 -7.24 -25.25 20.96
N SER A 42 -7.84 -24.28 20.28
CA SER A 42 -8.98 -24.51 19.38
C SER A 42 -8.56 -25.25 18.09
N ASP A 43 -9.50 -25.97 17.47
CA ASP A 43 -9.26 -26.60 16.18
C ASP A 43 -8.92 -25.54 15.11
N PRO A 44 -7.81 -25.66 14.36
CA PRO A 44 -7.46 -24.77 13.25
C PRO A 44 -8.60 -24.50 12.26
N ARG A 45 -9.48 -25.48 12.03
CA ARG A 45 -10.66 -25.36 11.16
C ARG A 45 -11.62 -24.27 11.62
N THR A 46 -11.65 -23.96 12.92
CA THR A 46 -12.52 -22.92 13.48
C THR A 46 -12.19 -21.55 12.88
N GLU A 47 -10.91 -21.23 12.71
CA GLU A 47 -10.51 -19.98 12.07
C GLU A 47 -10.89 -19.96 10.59
N ILE A 48 -10.64 -21.04 9.87
CA ILE A 48 -10.95 -21.14 8.44
C ILE A 48 -12.47 -21.05 8.21
N ASN A 49 -13.28 -21.69 9.06
CA ASN A 49 -14.74 -21.64 8.99
C ASN A 49 -15.28 -20.22 9.17
N ARG A 50 -14.67 -19.41 10.04
CA ARG A 50 -15.03 -18.00 10.20
C ARG A 50 -14.81 -17.20 8.91
N PHE A 51 -13.78 -17.53 8.14
CA PHE A 51 -13.56 -16.93 6.82
C PHE A 51 -14.51 -17.50 5.75
N ILE A 52 -14.86 -18.79 5.81
CA ILE A 52 -15.88 -19.39 4.94
C ILE A 52 -17.24 -18.71 5.13
N GLU A 53 -17.60 -18.37 6.37
CA GLU A 53 -18.89 -17.71 6.71
C GLU A 53 -19.07 -16.33 6.08
N ILE A 54 -17.98 -15.61 5.78
CA ILE A 54 -18.02 -14.28 5.14
C ILE A 54 -17.60 -14.32 3.66
N ALA A 55 -17.25 -15.51 3.15
CA ALA A 55 -16.85 -15.68 1.76
C ALA A 55 -18.07 -15.70 0.83
N SER A 56 -17.86 -15.27 -0.41
CA SER A 56 -18.86 -15.34 -1.47
C SER A 56 -18.63 -16.57 -2.36
N ASP A 57 -19.72 -17.18 -2.81
CA ASP A 57 -19.73 -18.34 -3.70
C ASP A 57 -19.43 -17.99 -5.17
N GLY A 58 -19.58 -16.72 -5.53
CA GLY A 58 -19.27 -16.17 -6.83
C GLY A 58 -18.87 -14.70 -6.71
N ILE A 59 -17.74 -14.34 -7.32
CA ILE A 59 -17.28 -12.96 -7.36
C ILE A 59 -16.97 -12.62 -8.82
N THR A 60 -17.52 -11.51 -9.29
CA THR A 60 -17.15 -10.92 -10.58
C THR A 60 -16.60 -9.53 -10.31
N ASN A 61 -15.40 -9.25 -10.81
CA ASN A 61 -14.70 -7.98 -10.61
C ASN A 61 -14.40 -7.37 -11.97
N GLU A 62 -15.46 -7.00 -12.70
CA GLU A 62 -15.31 -6.51 -14.08
C GLU A 62 -14.72 -5.10 -14.11
N GLU A 63 -13.86 -4.87 -15.08
CA GLU A 63 -13.39 -3.51 -15.35
C GLU A 63 -14.53 -2.69 -15.95
N ILE A 64 -14.67 -1.48 -15.42
CA ILE A 64 -15.60 -0.49 -15.94
C ILE A 64 -14.82 0.58 -16.72
N ILE A 65 -15.54 1.29 -17.57
CA ILE A 65 -15.04 2.51 -18.22
C ILE A 65 -14.56 3.46 -17.11
N ASN A 66 -13.31 3.94 -17.21
CA ASN A 66 -12.56 4.75 -16.23
C ASN A 66 -11.82 3.99 -15.10
N GLY A 67 -11.50 2.71 -15.29
CA GLY A 67 -10.46 2.02 -14.50
C GLY A 67 -10.85 1.65 -13.06
N GLY A 68 -12.11 1.84 -12.68
CA GLY A 68 -12.66 1.24 -11.46
C GLY A 68 -13.01 -0.24 -11.66
N THR A 69 -13.74 -0.79 -10.71
CA THR A 69 -14.36 -2.10 -10.87
C THR A 69 -15.84 -2.10 -10.50
N ASP A 70 -16.59 -2.95 -11.20
CA ASP A 70 -17.93 -3.35 -10.78
C ASP A 70 -17.82 -4.69 -10.07
N LEU A 71 -17.53 -4.64 -8.77
CA LEU A 71 -17.46 -5.82 -7.93
C LEU A 71 -18.90 -6.27 -7.59
N GLN A 72 -19.28 -7.43 -8.10
CA GLN A 72 -20.55 -8.07 -7.77
C GLN A 72 -20.26 -9.38 -7.03
N VAL A 73 -21.09 -9.65 -6.03
CA VAL A 73 -20.98 -10.82 -5.15
C VAL A 73 -22.24 -11.66 -5.26
N GLY A 74 -22.06 -12.97 -5.32
CA GLY A 74 -23.10 -13.98 -5.35
C GLY A 74 -23.75 -14.20 -3.99
N GLU A 75 -24.58 -15.23 -3.88
CA GLU A 75 -25.31 -15.53 -2.65
C GLU A 75 -24.36 -15.91 -1.49
N GLY A 76 -24.76 -15.60 -0.27
CA GLY A 76 -24.00 -15.96 0.94
C GLY A 76 -22.80 -15.07 1.29
N GLY A 77 -22.39 -14.16 0.41
CA GLY A 77 -21.29 -13.21 0.66
C GLY A 77 -21.70 -11.74 0.58
N GLY A 78 -20.77 -10.83 0.92
CA GLY A 78 -20.98 -9.39 0.87
C GLY A 78 -19.70 -8.64 0.54
N ILE A 79 -19.85 -7.37 0.16
CA ILE A 79 -18.72 -6.43 0.13
C ILE A 79 -18.36 -6.13 1.60
N ILE A 80 -17.12 -6.42 1.98
CA ILE A 80 -16.60 -6.35 3.33
C ILE A 80 -15.41 -5.37 3.42
N PRO A 81 -15.22 -4.73 4.58
CA PRO A 81 -14.03 -3.92 4.83
C PRO A 81 -12.79 -4.83 4.98
N ILE A 82 -11.68 -4.40 4.40
CA ILE A 82 -10.39 -5.08 4.46
C ILE A 82 -9.33 -4.06 4.88
N THR A 83 -8.45 -4.41 5.81
CA THR A 83 -7.33 -3.57 6.20
C THR A 83 -6.12 -4.41 6.60
N ASP A 84 -4.92 -3.87 6.39
CA ASP A 84 -3.66 -4.42 6.89
C ASP A 84 -3.17 -3.71 8.17
N GLY A 85 -4.01 -2.81 8.72
CA GLY A 85 -3.71 -1.92 9.85
C GLY A 85 -3.23 -0.53 9.43
N PHE A 86 -2.93 -0.31 8.14
CA PHE A 86 -2.48 0.97 7.59
C PHE A 86 -3.42 1.51 6.52
N LYS A 87 -3.88 0.63 5.62
CA LYS A 87 -4.76 0.96 4.51
C LYS A 87 -6.11 0.27 4.66
N TRP A 88 -7.11 0.84 4.03
CA TRP A 88 -8.47 0.31 4.01
C TRP A 88 -8.90 0.10 2.57
N TRP A 89 -9.56 -1.03 2.34
CA TRP A 89 -10.19 -1.40 1.09
C TRP A 89 -11.59 -1.91 1.37
N GLU A 90 -12.41 -1.91 0.35
CA GLU A 90 -13.63 -2.71 0.29
C GLU A 90 -13.40 -3.82 -0.72
N GLY A 91 -13.97 -5.00 -0.48
CA GLY A 91 -13.77 -6.13 -1.38
C GLY A 91 -14.64 -7.31 -1.00
N ALA A 92 -14.40 -8.44 -1.63
CA ALA A 92 -15.09 -9.69 -1.36
C ALA A 92 -14.07 -10.81 -1.20
N LEU A 93 -14.37 -11.76 -0.33
CA LEU A 93 -13.52 -12.90 -0.06
C LEU A 93 -13.99 -14.11 -0.86
N ASN A 94 -13.10 -14.72 -1.63
CA ASN A 94 -13.34 -16.03 -2.22
C ASN A 94 -13.28 -17.11 -1.12
N ILE A 95 -14.00 -18.21 -1.33
CA ILE A 95 -13.94 -19.38 -0.44
C ILE A 95 -12.47 -19.76 -0.17
N PRO A 96 -12.02 -19.78 1.10
CA PRO A 96 -10.65 -20.11 1.45
C PRO A 96 -10.21 -21.45 0.88
N LYS A 97 -8.99 -21.50 0.34
CA LYS A 97 -8.39 -22.73 -0.19
C LYS A 97 -7.44 -23.32 0.83
N PHE A 98 -7.64 -24.57 1.21
CA PHE A 98 -6.75 -25.30 2.11
C PHE A 98 -6.74 -26.78 1.76
N LYS A 99 -5.72 -27.49 2.23
CA LYS A 99 -5.62 -28.94 2.10
C LYS A 99 -5.27 -29.51 3.46
N GLU A 100 -6.03 -30.51 3.87
CA GLU A 100 -5.73 -31.24 5.09
C GLU A 100 -4.71 -32.35 4.86
N ASP A 101 -3.92 -32.59 5.90
CA ASP A 101 -2.91 -33.63 6.02
C ASP A 101 -2.89 -34.18 7.45
N GLN A 102 -1.93 -35.06 7.75
CA GLN A 102 -1.80 -35.67 9.08
C GLN A 102 -1.54 -34.66 10.23
N TRP A 103 -1.15 -33.42 9.91
CA TRP A 103 -0.85 -32.36 10.87
C TRP A 103 -2.00 -31.38 11.06
N SER A 104 -3.12 -31.55 10.35
CA SER A 104 -4.25 -30.60 10.34
C SER A 104 -4.94 -30.43 11.70
N ASN A 105 -4.73 -31.35 12.64
CA ASN A 105 -5.19 -31.18 14.03
C ASN A 105 -4.32 -30.24 14.87
N LEU A 106 -3.13 -29.88 14.37
CA LEU A 106 -2.19 -28.95 14.98
C LEU A 106 -2.10 -27.65 14.19
N GLN A 107 -2.06 -27.72 12.86
CA GLN A 107 -1.97 -26.56 11.99
C GLN A 107 -2.54 -26.83 10.61
N ILE A 108 -3.13 -25.82 9.99
CA ILE A 108 -3.57 -25.85 8.59
C ILE A 108 -3.05 -24.59 7.89
N GLU A 109 -2.35 -24.78 6.77
CA GLU A 109 -2.05 -23.69 5.84
C GLU A 109 -3.25 -23.47 4.91
N TYR A 110 -3.66 -22.22 4.76
CA TYR A 110 -4.78 -21.83 3.91
C TYR A 110 -4.51 -20.52 3.19
N GLN A 111 -5.25 -20.29 2.11
CA GLN A 111 -5.17 -19.09 1.30
C GLN A 111 -6.48 -18.32 1.35
N LEU A 112 -6.37 -17.02 1.65
CA LEU A 112 -7.45 -16.05 1.50
C LEU A 112 -7.21 -15.26 0.22
N VAL A 113 -8.20 -15.23 -0.66
CA VAL A 113 -8.12 -14.52 -1.94
C VAL A 113 -9.21 -13.46 -1.96
N LEU A 114 -8.80 -12.20 -1.97
CA LEU A 114 -9.66 -11.03 -1.77
C LEU A 114 -9.71 -10.20 -3.04
N ASP A 115 -10.86 -10.12 -3.69
CA ASP A 115 -11.08 -9.22 -4.82
C ASP A 115 -11.48 -7.85 -4.28
N ILE A 116 -10.73 -6.81 -4.61
CA ILE A 116 -10.97 -5.46 -4.08
C ILE A 116 -11.77 -4.61 -5.05
N VAL A 117 -12.64 -3.78 -4.49
CA VAL A 117 -13.32 -2.69 -5.19
C VAL A 117 -12.30 -1.62 -5.51
N ILE A 118 -12.25 -1.21 -6.77
CA ILE A 118 -11.62 0.04 -7.17
C ILE A 118 -12.75 1.03 -7.45
N SER A 119 -12.93 2.00 -6.56
CA SER A 119 -14.07 2.92 -6.56
C SER A 119 -14.27 3.62 -7.92
N LYS A 120 -15.54 3.79 -8.32
CA LYS A 120 -15.95 4.64 -9.46
C LYS A 120 -15.67 6.12 -9.13
N GLY A 121 -14.79 6.73 -9.91
CA GLY A 121 -14.43 8.15 -9.83
C GLY A 121 -13.41 8.47 -8.75
N GLY A 122 -12.45 9.34 -9.04
CA GLY A 122 -11.61 9.92 -7.98
C GLY A 122 -10.64 8.94 -7.30
N GLY A 123 -10.31 7.80 -7.92
CA GLY A 123 -9.50 6.74 -7.29
C GLY A 123 -8.13 7.26 -6.87
N SER A 124 -7.46 6.61 -5.91
CA SER A 124 -6.10 7.00 -5.54
C SER A 124 -5.15 5.81 -5.49
N PHE A 125 -3.89 6.03 -5.84
CA PHE A 125 -2.81 5.05 -5.69
C PHE A 125 -1.71 5.62 -4.81
N THR A 126 -1.12 4.78 -3.97
CA THR A 126 -0.07 5.21 -3.03
C THR A 126 1.23 4.47 -3.28
N TYR A 127 2.25 5.23 -3.67
CA TYR A 127 3.64 4.82 -3.79
C TYR A 127 4.33 4.91 -2.43
N LEU A 128 4.95 3.81 -2.01
CA LEU A 128 5.79 3.73 -0.82
C LEU A 128 7.27 3.90 -1.19
N PRO A 129 8.15 4.22 -0.23
CA PRO A 129 9.58 4.44 -0.46
C PRO A 129 10.28 3.14 -0.82
N LEU A 130 10.12 2.73 -2.07
CA LEU A 130 10.75 1.65 -2.81
C LEU A 130 10.66 2.04 -4.30
N TRP A 131 11.03 3.29 -4.58
CA TRP A 131 10.72 4.00 -5.82
C TRP A 131 11.15 3.21 -7.08
N THR A 132 12.29 2.52 -7.00
CA THR A 132 12.83 1.67 -8.09
C THR A 132 12.03 0.40 -8.38
N ASN A 133 11.09 0.00 -7.51
CA ASN A 133 10.33 -1.24 -7.66
C ASN A 133 9.02 -1.04 -8.46
N TYR A 134 8.65 0.20 -8.74
CA TYR A 134 7.46 0.51 -9.52
C TYR A 134 7.80 0.53 -11.00
N TRP A 135 7.15 -0.33 -11.77
CA TRP A 135 7.39 -0.49 -13.22
C TRP A 135 7.07 0.78 -14.01
N ASN A 136 6.20 1.63 -13.46
CA ASN A 136 5.70 2.84 -14.06
C ASN A 136 6.36 4.11 -13.49
N MET A 137 7.49 3.96 -12.82
CA MET A 137 8.23 5.05 -12.20
C MET A 137 9.67 5.09 -12.72
N VAL A 138 10.11 6.27 -13.13
CA VAL A 138 11.53 6.56 -13.33
C VAL A 138 12.01 7.37 -12.14
N TYR A 139 12.96 6.81 -11.40
CA TYR A 139 13.51 7.41 -10.19
C TYR A 139 14.97 7.80 -10.40
N TYR A 140 15.31 9.04 -10.11
CA TYR A 140 16.67 9.55 -10.12
C TYR A 140 17.01 10.22 -8.78
N GLN A 141 17.99 9.68 -8.08
CA GLN A 141 18.39 10.22 -6.79
C GLN A 141 19.52 11.24 -6.96
N TYR A 142 19.42 12.38 -6.26
CA TYR A 142 20.45 13.43 -6.27
C TYR A 142 21.67 13.15 -5.36
N THR A 143 21.90 11.90 -4.93
CA THR A 143 23.02 11.57 -4.02
C THR A 143 23.91 10.48 -4.59
N ASP A 144 25.21 10.57 -4.30
CA ASP A 144 26.27 9.63 -4.66
C ASP A 144 26.43 8.46 -3.66
N HIS A 145 25.49 8.28 -2.73
CA HIS A 145 25.53 7.21 -1.74
C HIS A 145 25.22 5.83 -2.36
N ASP A 146 26.10 4.86 -2.11
CA ASP A 146 25.89 3.46 -2.47
C ASP A 146 24.75 2.84 -1.61
N LEU A 147 23.60 2.62 -2.25
CA LEU A 147 22.39 2.06 -1.62
C LEU A 147 22.37 0.53 -1.57
N SER A 148 23.40 -0.16 -2.06
CA SER A 148 23.45 -1.63 -2.17
C SER A 148 23.29 -2.38 -0.84
N ASN A 149 23.42 -1.70 0.31
CA ASN A 149 23.26 -2.25 1.65
C ASN A 149 21.96 -1.85 2.39
N LEU A 150 21.09 -1.03 1.80
CA LEU A 150 19.86 -0.52 2.44
C LEU A 150 18.63 -1.35 2.06
N ASN A 151 18.69 -2.65 2.35
CA ASN A 151 17.67 -3.61 1.92
C ASN A 151 16.29 -3.47 2.59
N ASN A 152 15.99 -2.48 3.43
CA ASN A 152 14.67 -2.37 4.08
C ASN A 152 14.34 -1.04 4.79
N VAL A 153 15.09 0.04 4.60
CA VAL A 153 14.82 1.33 5.28
C VAL A 153 14.98 2.48 4.31
N MET A 154 13.87 2.91 3.70
CA MET A 154 13.82 4.04 2.76
C MET A 154 13.09 5.26 3.35
N ALA A 155 12.54 5.13 4.56
CA ALA A 155 12.12 6.29 5.33
C ALA A 155 13.38 7.05 5.79
N GLY A 156 13.61 8.25 5.23
CA GLY A 156 14.66 9.14 5.70
C GLY A 156 15.81 9.45 4.73
N ILE A 157 15.65 9.18 3.44
CA ILE A 157 16.60 9.58 2.38
C ILE A 157 15.96 10.69 1.53
N GLU A 158 16.78 11.58 0.97
CA GLU A 158 16.36 12.59 -0.02
C GLU A 158 15.62 11.93 -1.20
N LEU A 159 14.47 12.48 -1.60
CA LEU A 159 13.71 12.00 -2.75
C LEU A 159 14.50 12.10 -4.06
N GLY A 160 15.03 13.27 -4.43
CA GLY A 160 15.53 13.49 -5.79
C GLY A 160 14.38 13.73 -6.77
N GLU A 161 14.40 13.05 -7.92
CA GLU A 161 13.40 13.15 -8.97
C GLU A 161 12.64 11.84 -9.17
N ILE A 162 11.35 11.97 -9.41
CA ILE A 162 10.44 10.91 -9.81
C ILE A 162 9.67 11.41 -11.03
N THR A 163 9.60 10.56 -12.06
CA THR A 163 8.58 10.66 -13.10
C THR A 163 7.65 9.46 -12.98
N LEU A 164 6.37 9.72 -12.75
CA LEU A 164 5.31 8.71 -12.75
C LEU A 164 4.62 8.68 -14.11
N TYR A 165 4.44 7.48 -14.65
CA TYR A 165 3.64 7.21 -15.84
C TYR A 165 2.39 6.43 -15.42
N GLU A 166 1.29 7.12 -15.24
CA GLU A 166 0.02 6.53 -14.85
C GLU A 166 -0.75 6.08 -16.08
N THR A 167 -1.61 5.07 -15.91
CA THR A 167 -2.55 4.65 -16.95
C THR A 167 -3.84 5.49 -16.94
N ARG A 168 -3.89 6.51 -16.08
CA ARG A 168 -5.05 7.39 -15.83
C ARG A 168 -4.56 8.80 -15.54
N GLU A 169 -5.34 9.79 -15.96
CA GLU A 169 -5.06 11.20 -15.64
C GLU A 169 -5.15 11.43 -14.12
N VAL A 170 -4.02 11.81 -13.54
CA VAL A 170 -3.90 12.28 -12.16
C VAL A 170 -4.42 13.71 -12.09
N GLN A 171 -5.32 13.99 -11.15
CA GLN A 171 -5.81 15.34 -10.85
C GLN A 171 -5.17 15.93 -9.58
N LYS A 172 -4.66 15.10 -8.68
CA LYS A 172 -4.08 15.56 -7.41
C LYS A 172 -2.94 14.66 -6.96
N VAL A 173 -1.92 15.26 -6.35
CA VAL A 173 -0.78 14.56 -5.76
C VAL A 173 -0.63 15.01 -4.31
N ASN A 174 -0.76 14.06 -3.39
CA ASN A 174 -0.57 14.23 -1.96
C ASN A 174 0.76 13.62 -1.55
N ILE A 175 1.66 14.41 -0.97
CA ILE A 175 2.96 13.92 -0.52
C ILE A 175 3.06 14.11 0.99
N TRP A 176 3.11 12.99 1.71
CA TRP A 176 3.27 12.98 3.16
C TRP A 176 4.73 12.78 3.50
N GLY A 177 5.27 13.66 4.34
CA GLY A 177 6.68 13.59 4.70
C GLY A 177 7.11 14.75 5.58
N SER A 178 8.41 14.99 5.59
CA SER A 178 9.05 16.10 6.29
C SER A 178 10.32 16.52 5.57
N ALA A 179 10.90 17.64 5.99
CA ALA A 179 12.28 17.96 5.67
C ALA A 179 13.23 17.43 6.76
N ASN A 180 14.47 17.08 6.42
CA ASN A 180 15.48 16.97 7.48
C ASN A 180 15.95 18.35 7.95
N LYS A 181 16.12 19.28 7.00
CA LYS A 181 16.53 20.67 7.24
C LYS A 181 15.68 21.63 6.40
N LEU A 182 15.31 22.75 7.00
CA LEU A 182 14.60 23.83 6.31
C LEU A 182 15.58 24.91 5.82
N PRO A 183 15.28 25.60 4.71
CA PRO A 183 14.14 25.36 3.82
C PRO A 183 14.37 24.15 2.90
N SER A 184 13.32 23.39 2.64
CA SER A 184 13.32 22.28 1.69
C SER A 184 11.94 22.22 1.01
N TYR A 185 11.90 21.78 -0.25
CA TYR A 185 10.70 21.88 -1.08
C TYR A 185 10.50 20.64 -1.93
N LEU A 186 9.25 20.41 -2.31
CA LEU A 186 8.86 19.54 -3.42
C LEU A 186 8.23 20.38 -4.52
N GLU A 187 8.50 20.00 -5.75
CA GLU A 187 7.90 20.57 -6.94
C GLU A 187 7.21 19.46 -7.72
N VAL A 188 5.91 19.62 -8.01
CA VAL A 188 5.10 18.70 -8.80
C VAL A 188 4.60 19.43 -10.04
N ASN A 189 4.95 18.93 -11.23
CA ASN A 189 4.59 19.53 -12.52
C ASN A 189 4.85 21.05 -12.60
N GLY A 190 5.91 21.53 -11.95
CA GLY A 190 6.29 22.95 -11.91
C GLY A 190 5.70 23.76 -10.75
N GLU A 191 4.72 23.23 -10.02
CA GLU A 191 4.20 23.86 -8.79
C GLU A 191 5.06 23.49 -7.61
N ARG A 192 5.61 24.49 -6.89
CA ARG A 192 6.52 24.28 -5.76
C ARG A 192 5.85 24.57 -4.42
N GLN A 193 5.96 23.64 -3.49
CA GLN A 193 5.58 23.83 -2.10
C GLN A 193 6.73 23.50 -1.15
N TYR A 194 6.76 24.20 -0.01
CA TYR A 194 7.83 24.10 0.97
C TYR A 194 7.35 23.36 2.21
N TRP A 195 8.20 22.48 2.72
CA TRP A 195 8.04 21.93 4.05
C TRP A 195 8.11 23.06 5.08
N LYS A 196 7.23 23.01 6.08
CA LYS A 196 7.18 23.86 7.26
C LYS A 196 7.69 23.13 8.49
N LYS A 197 7.75 21.79 8.45
CA LYS A 197 8.23 20.96 9.55
C LYS A 197 9.51 20.22 9.18
N SER A 198 10.48 20.23 10.09
CA SER A 198 11.67 19.39 10.03
C SER A 198 11.65 18.27 11.05
N SER A 199 12.04 17.07 10.64
CA SER A 199 12.27 15.93 11.54
C SER A 199 13.76 15.87 11.92
N SER A 200 14.25 16.86 12.65
CA SER A 200 15.63 16.87 13.16
C SER A 200 15.69 16.08 14.47
N GLY A 201 15.86 14.75 14.38
CA GLY A 201 16.03 13.88 15.55
C GLY A 201 16.68 12.54 15.18
N MET A 202 17.62 12.07 16.01
CA MET A 202 18.31 10.76 15.86
C MET A 202 17.44 9.55 16.28
N GLY A 203 16.13 9.62 16.09
CA GLY A 203 15.22 8.51 16.31
C GLY A 203 14.20 8.52 15.19
N GLY A 204 14.04 7.40 14.49
CA GLY A 204 13.10 7.22 13.37
C GLY A 204 11.62 7.31 13.78
N GLU A 205 11.27 8.23 14.66
CA GLU A 205 9.92 8.57 15.04
C GLU A 205 9.33 9.62 14.09
N LEU A 206 8.04 9.47 13.83
CA LEU A 206 7.15 10.23 12.94
C LEU A 206 6.95 11.71 13.35
N GLN A 207 7.89 12.30 14.08
CA GLN A 207 7.79 13.69 14.52
C GLN A 207 8.03 14.64 13.35
N GLY A 208 7.09 15.58 13.16
CA GLY A 208 7.23 16.63 12.15
C GLY A 208 6.70 16.27 10.76
N MET A 209 5.84 15.26 10.61
CA MET A 209 5.17 15.03 9.33
C MET A 209 4.13 16.11 9.03
N GLU A 210 4.02 16.44 7.75
CA GLU A 210 2.92 17.19 7.17
C GLU A 210 2.58 16.66 5.78
N LEU A 211 1.47 17.16 5.25
CA LEU A 211 1.00 16.87 3.91
C LEU A 211 1.26 18.11 3.04
N LEU A 212 1.88 17.89 1.88
CA LEU A 212 1.86 18.83 0.77
C LEU A 212 0.87 18.33 -0.28
N GLU A 213 -0.11 19.16 -0.64
CA GLU A 213 -1.17 18.83 -1.60
C GLU A 213 -0.99 19.65 -2.87
N PHE A 214 -0.82 18.98 -4.00
CA PHE A 214 -0.68 19.60 -5.32
C PHE A 214 -1.91 19.24 -6.15
N ASN A 215 -2.71 20.23 -6.53
CA ASN A 215 -3.84 20.02 -7.44
C ASN A 215 -3.36 20.35 -8.86
N LEU A 216 -3.50 19.42 -9.79
CA LEU A 216 -3.04 19.60 -11.15
C LEU A 216 -4.09 20.37 -11.94
N ASP A 217 -3.76 21.61 -12.33
CA ASP A 217 -4.64 22.48 -13.15
C ASP A 217 -5.09 21.80 -14.44
N THR A 218 -4.26 20.91 -14.99
CA THR A 218 -4.59 20.00 -16.08
C THR A 218 -4.24 18.59 -15.65
N PRO A 219 -5.25 17.71 -15.46
CA PRO A 219 -5.00 16.32 -15.14
C PRO A 219 -4.10 15.66 -16.20
N SER A 220 -3.19 14.79 -15.75
CA SER A 220 -2.12 14.25 -16.59
C SER A 220 -1.79 12.81 -16.23
N GLU A 221 -1.55 11.98 -17.25
CA GLU A 221 -0.99 10.63 -17.08
C GLU A 221 0.49 10.65 -16.71
N GLU A 222 1.18 11.78 -16.91
CA GLU A 222 2.57 11.97 -16.51
C GLU A 222 2.67 12.96 -15.36
N VAL A 223 3.28 12.54 -14.24
CA VAL A 223 3.52 13.37 -13.06
C VAL A 223 5.01 13.42 -12.77
N PHE A 224 5.58 14.62 -12.85
CA PHE A 224 6.96 14.90 -12.53
C PHE A 224 7.06 15.49 -11.12
N ILE A 225 7.85 14.87 -10.26
CA ILE A 225 8.08 15.26 -8.87
C ILE A 225 9.58 15.43 -8.67
N LYS A 226 10.02 16.57 -8.18
CA LYS A 226 11.41 16.76 -7.76
C LYS A 226 11.50 17.41 -6.39
N SER A 227 12.52 17.04 -5.62
CA SER A 227 12.85 17.69 -4.36
C SER A 227 13.92 18.76 -4.51
N SER A 228 14.13 19.52 -3.44
CA SER A 228 15.29 20.39 -3.31
C SER A 228 16.60 19.60 -3.46
N GLU A 229 17.48 20.03 -4.38
CA GLU A 229 18.83 19.47 -4.51
C GLU A 229 19.64 19.69 -3.22
N ASN A 230 20.12 18.60 -2.61
CA ASN A 230 21.12 18.64 -1.53
C ASN A 230 22.33 17.82 -1.94
N ILE A 231 23.25 18.46 -2.66
CA ILE A 231 24.50 17.87 -3.13
C ILE A 231 25.59 18.25 -2.11
N LEU A 232 26.41 17.26 -1.71
CA LEU A 232 27.55 17.29 -0.76
C LEU A 232 27.25 16.89 0.69
N GLY A 233 27.48 15.62 1.01
CA GLY A 233 27.84 15.10 2.35
C GLY A 233 26.85 15.38 3.50
N ASN A 234 25.69 15.94 3.20
CA ASN A 234 24.69 16.39 4.16
C ASN A 234 23.34 15.80 3.72
N THR A 235 23.07 14.58 4.19
CA THR A 235 21.96 13.70 3.79
C THR A 235 20.61 14.16 4.33
N SER A 236 20.17 15.37 3.93
CA SER A 236 19.23 16.14 4.75
C SER A 236 18.18 17.02 4.05
N GLY A 237 17.60 16.62 2.91
CA GLY A 237 16.37 17.27 2.43
C GLY A 237 15.16 16.36 2.46
N CYS A 238 14.34 16.38 1.41
CA CYS A 238 12.94 15.93 1.45
C CYS A 238 12.83 14.45 1.77
N LYS A 239 12.07 14.12 2.81
CA LYS A 239 11.83 12.76 3.29
C LYS A 239 10.36 12.38 3.12
N PRO A 240 9.89 12.13 1.89
CA PRO A 240 8.54 11.60 1.70
C PRO A 240 8.44 10.20 2.29
N GLN A 241 7.38 9.98 3.05
CA GLN A 241 6.98 8.67 3.55
C GLN A 241 6.09 7.94 2.55
N TYR A 242 5.31 8.68 1.77
CA TYR A 242 4.58 8.15 0.64
C TYR A 242 4.11 9.28 -0.28
N ILE A 243 3.83 8.90 -1.52
CA ILE A 243 3.22 9.74 -2.55
C ILE A 243 1.90 9.09 -2.89
N GLN A 244 0.80 9.82 -2.76
CA GLN A 244 -0.52 9.39 -3.20
C GLN A 244 -0.94 10.23 -4.39
N VAL A 245 -1.28 9.58 -5.50
CA VAL A 245 -1.91 10.22 -6.65
C VAL A 245 -3.41 9.97 -6.58
N GLU A 246 -4.22 10.97 -6.91
CA GLU A 246 -5.67 10.83 -7.09
C GLU A 246 -5.99 11.10 -8.56
N TYR A 247 -6.78 10.22 -9.15
CA TYR A 247 -7.18 10.26 -10.56
C TYR A 247 -8.54 10.93 -10.71
N LEU A 248 -8.90 11.39 -11.92
CA LEU A 248 -10.29 11.74 -12.25
C LEU A 248 -11.23 10.52 -12.11
#